data_AF-A0A1G1EXW5-F1
#
_entry.id   AF-A0A1G1EXW5-F1
#
_cell.length_a   1.000
_cell.length_b   1.000
_cell.length_c   1.000
_cell.angle_alpha   90.00
_cell.angle_beta   90.00
_cell.angle_gamma   90.00
#
_symmetry.space_group_name_H-M   'P 1'
#
loop_
_entity.id
_entity.type
_entity.pdbx_description
1 polymer ?
#
loop_
_entity_poly.entity_id
_entity_poly.type
_entity_poly.pdbx_seq_one_letter_code
_entity_poly.pdbx_strand_id
1 'polypeptide(L)'
;MNKEKSHYLLNIPGQIIFVVFFIIFTQTVFGFYAVYDQEPPGGFILLTYFALFWLVGDWFMKDSKKLKINWAFDMGFFLYLTWPLFIPFYLFKTRGFKRAITVIVGFIVLYLGIFYMSYKLFYYILSH
;
A
#
# COMPACT_ATOMS: atom_id res chain seq x y z
N MET A 1 9.20 -11.89 -28.35
CA MET A 1 8.85 -11.16 -27.10
C MET A 1 10.15 -10.63 -26.52
N ASN A 2 10.41 -9.32 -26.67
CA ASN A 2 11.75 -8.73 -26.53
C ASN A 2 12.17 -8.55 -25.05
N LYS A 3 13.35 -9.05 -24.67
CA LYS A 3 13.90 -9.06 -23.29
C LYS A 3 14.07 -7.65 -22.71
N GLU A 4 14.16 -6.62 -23.54
CA GLU A 4 14.27 -5.22 -23.11
C GLU A 4 13.05 -4.69 -22.34
N LYS A 5 11.84 -5.21 -22.60
CA LYS A 5 10.64 -4.77 -21.85
C LYS A 5 10.64 -5.22 -20.39
N SER A 6 11.51 -6.15 -20.01
CA SER A 6 11.63 -6.68 -18.64
C SER A 6 12.24 -5.67 -17.67
N HIS A 7 13.18 -4.83 -18.13
CA HIS A 7 13.90 -3.88 -17.27
C HIS A 7 13.11 -2.60 -16.95
N TYR A 8 12.03 -2.32 -17.68
CA TYR A 8 11.18 -1.14 -17.43
C TYR A 8 10.03 -1.41 -16.44
N LEU A 9 9.84 -2.67 -16.02
CA LEU A 9 8.70 -3.07 -15.18
C LEU A 9 8.90 -2.79 -13.68
N LEU A 10 10.11 -2.42 -13.24
CA LEU A 10 10.41 -2.35 -11.80
C LEU A 10 11.33 -1.20 -11.35
N ASN A 11 11.51 -0.14 -12.14
CA ASN A 11 12.24 1.02 -11.65
C ASN A 11 11.26 2.01 -11.00
N ILE A 12 10.99 1.82 -9.69
CA ILE A 12 11.21 2.80 -8.61
C ILE A 12 11.47 2.02 -7.30
N PRO A 13 12.66 1.44 -7.10
CA PRO A 13 12.99 0.73 -5.87
C PRO A 13 12.71 1.59 -4.62
N GLY A 14 12.96 2.90 -4.70
CA GLY A 14 12.69 3.84 -3.60
C GLY A 14 11.22 3.91 -3.15
N GLN A 15 10.24 3.86 -4.06
CA GLN A 15 8.82 3.90 -3.68
C GLN A 15 8.37 2.60 -3.02
N ILE A 16 8.80 1.45 -3.56
CA ILE A 16 8.46 0.15 -2.98
C ILE A 16 9.10 0.04 -1.59
N ILE A 17 10.36 0.43 -1.46
CA ILE A 17 11.05 0.49 -0.16
C ILE A 17 10.28 1.38 0.82
N PHE A 18 9.85 2.57 0.39
CA PHE A 18 9.12 3.48 1.24
C PHE A 18 7.75 2.94 1.65
N VAL A 19 7.00 2.31 0.73
CA VAL A 19 5.71 1.66 1.04
C VAL A 19 5.92 0.50 2.01
N VAL A 20 6.92 -0.34 1.79
CA VAL A 20 7.23 -1.46 2.69
C VAL A 20 7.63 -0.95 4.06
N PHE A 21 8.52 0.04 4.13
CA PHE A 21 8.92 0.67 5.39
C PHE A 21 7.72 1.30 6.12
N PHE A 22 6.88 2.03 5.40
CA PHE A 22 5.66 2.63 5.92
C PHE A 22 4.72 1.57 6.51
N ILE A 23 4.49 0.46 5.81
CA ILE A 23 3.64 -0.63 6.31
C ILE A 23 4.30 -1.28 7.54
N ILE A 24 5.60 -1.58 7.50
CA ILE A 24 6.32 -2.15 8.65
C ILE A 24 6.16 -1.26 9.88
N PHE A 25 6.45 0.03 9.73
CA PHE A 25 6.36 1.01 10.82
C PHE A 25 4.93 1.11 11.37
N THR A 26 3.95 1.39 10.51
CA THR A 26 2.56 1.63 10.93
C THR A 26 1.92 0.39 11.54
N GLN A 27 2.09 -0.78 10.93
CA GLN A 27 1.50 -2.03 11.45
C GLN A 27 2.18 -2.49 12.74
N THR A 28 3.47 -2.17 12.93
CA THR A 28 4.13 -2.42 14.22
C THR A 28 3.56 -1.54 15.32
N VAL A 29 3.35 -0.25 15.04
CA VAL A 29 2.73 0.67 16.00
C VAL A 29 1.29 0.25 16.31
N PHE A 30 0.48 -0.11 15.32
CA PHE A 30 -0.88 -0.63 15.57
C PHE A 30 -0.87 -1.94 16.36
N GLY A 31 0.06 -2.85 16.06
CA GLY A 31 0.22 -4.11 16.81
C GLY A 31 0.57 -3.86 18.28
N PHE A 32 1.41 -2.87 18.57
CA PHE A 32 1.69 -2.42 19.93
C PHE A 32 0.42 -1.94 20.62
N TYR A 33 -0.27 -0.95 20.05
CA TYR A 33 -1.49 -0.38 20.63
C TYR A 33 -2.59 -1.44 20.87
N ALA A 34 -2.74 -2.38 19.95
CA ALA A 34 -3.72 -3.47 20.05
C ALA A 34 -3.45 -4.43 21.23
N VAL A 35 -2.18 -4.66 21.61
CA VAL A 35 -1.83 -5.55 22.74
C VAL A 35 -2.02 -4.86 24.09
N TYR A 36 -1.69 -3.57 24.17
CA TYR A 36 -1.82 -2.79 25.41
C TYR A 36 -3.24 -2.24 25.64
N ASP A 37 -4.19 -2.59 24.77
CA ASP A 37 -5.58 -2.12 24.80
C ASP A 37 -5.69 -0.59 24.88
N GLN A 38 -4.79 0.08 24.15
CA GLN A 38 -4.71 1.54 24.06
C GLN A 38 -5.07 2.00 22.66
N GLU A 39 -5.77 3.12 22.58
CA GLU A 39 -6.05 3.75 21.30
C GLU A 39 -4.82 4.53 20.80
N PRO A 40 -4.42 4.36 19.54
CA PRO A 40 -3.40 5.21 18.94
C PRO A 40 -3.86 6.68 18.96
N PRO A 41 -2.94 7.64 19.19
CA PRO A 41 -3.26 9.06 19.14
C PRO A 41 -3.94 9.45 17.82
N GLY A 42 -4.99 10.28 17.88
CA GLY A 42 -5.73 10.69 16.67
C GLY A 42 -4.85 11.32 15.59
N GLY A 43 -3.82 12.06 15.99
CA GLY A 43 -2.82 12.62 15.06
C GLY A 43 -2.01 11.54 14.32
N PHE A 44 -1.67 10.43 14.99
CA PHE A 44 -1.01 9.29 14.35
C PHE A 44 -1.91 8.61 13.32
N ILE A 45 -3.19 8.43 13.66
CA ILE A 45 -4.20 7.86 12.75
C ILE A 45 -4.34 8.74 11.51
N LEU A 46 -4.51 10.06 11.70
CA LEU A 46 -4.64 11.02 10.60
C LEU A 46 -3.41 11.02 9.69
N LEU A 47 -2.21 11.08 10.26
CA LEU A 47 -0.96 11.05 9.50
C LEU A 47 -0.78 9.74 8.73
N THR A 48 -1.18 8.61 9.33
CA THR A 48 -1.13 7.30 8.68
C THR A 48 -2.04 7.28 7.45
N TYR A 49 -3.29 7.73 7.57
CA TYR A 49 -4.18 7.79 6.42
C TYR A 49 -3.65 8.76 5.37
N PHE A 50 -3.23 9.96 5.76
CA PHE A 50 -2.69 10.95 4.83
C PHE A 50 -1.48 10.43 4.06
N ALA A 51 -0.54 9.78 4.75
CA ALA A 51 0.65 9.17 4.14
C ALA A 51 0.28 8.00 3.22
N LEU A 52 -0.66 7.13 3.63
CA LEU A 52 -1.15 6.03 2.79
C LEU A 52 -1.75 6.57 1.49
N PHE A 53 -2.63 7.57 1.59
CA PHE A 53 -3.26 8.17 0.42
C PHE A 53 -2.24 8.86 -0.49
N TRP A 54 -1.28 9.59 0.07
CA TRP A 54 -0.20 10.20 -0.68
C TRP A 54 0.62 9.15 -1.45
N LEU A 55 0.98 8.05 -0.78
CA LEU A 55 1.77 6.97 -1.39
C LEU A 55 1.03 6.29 -2.53
N VAL A 56 -0.25 6.00 -2.32
CA VAL A 56 -1.12 5.41 -3.32
C VAL A 56 -1.30 6.34 -4.52
N GLY A 57 -1.54 7.64 -4.27
CA GLY A 57 -1.67 8.65 -5.32
C GLY A 57 -0.38 8.81 -6.13
N ASP A 58 0.76 8.94 -5.47
CA ASP A 58 2.08 9.08 -6.11
C ASP A 58 2.43 7.82 -6.94
N TRP A 59 2.17 6.62 -6.41
CA TRP A 59 2.32 5.38 -7.17
C TRP A 59 1.42 5.37 -8.41
N PHE A 60 0.13 5.67 -8.25
CA PHE A 60 -0.85 5.64 -9.33
C PHE A 60 -0.52 6.65 -10.44
N MET A 61 -0.12 7.87 -10.07
CA MET A 61 0.29 8.89 -11.04
C MET A 61 1.50 8.45 -11.85
N LYS A 62 2.53 7.91 -11.19
CA LYS A 62 3.73 7.43 -11.89
C LYS A 62 3.43 6.21 -12.76
N ASP A 63 2.57 5.30 -12.30
CA ASP A 63 2.15 4.12 -13.07
C ASP A 63 1.32 4.51 -14.30
N SER A 64 0.35 5.42 -14.14
CA SER A 64 -0.48 5.93 -15.24
C SER A 64 0.36 6.64 -16.30
N LYS A 65 1.34 7.45 -15.89
CA LYS A 65 2.30 8.09 -16.80
C LYS A 65 3.11 7.08 -17.59
N LYS A 66 3.59 6.00 -16.94
CA LYS A 66 4.34 4.91 -17.60
C LYS A 66 3.47 4.17 -18.63
N LEU A 67 2.20 3.96 -18.33
CA LEU A 67 1.26 3.31 -19.24
C LEU A 67 0.66 4.24 -20.29
N LYS A 68 1.04 5.53 -20.29
CA LYS A 68 0.51 6.58 -21.19
C LYS A 68 -1.03 6.66 -21.17
N ILE A 69 -1.62 6.45 -20.00
CA ILE A 69 -3.07 6.52 -19.84
C ILE A 69 -3.44 7.99 -19.61
N ASN A 70 -4.11 8.59 -20.59
CA ASN A 70 -4.72 9.90 -20.45
C ASN A 70 -6.06 9.76 -19.73
N TRP A 71 -6.14 10.34 -18.54
CA TRP A 71 -7.37 10.39 -17.76
C TRP A 71 -8.09 11.71 -18.02
N ALA A 72 -9.40 11.65 -18.22
CA ALA A 72 -10.23 12.84 -18.48
C ALA A 72 -10.46 13.69 -17.21
N PHE A 73 -10.13 13.17 -16.02
CA PHE A 73 -10.35 13.82 -14.74
C PHE A 73 -9.04 14.00 -13.97
N ASP A 74 -9.03 14.97 -13.06
CA ASP A 74 -7.96 15.21 -12.10
C ASP A 74 -7.87 14.03 -11.13
N MET A 75 -7.08 13.02 -11.53
CA MET A 75 -7.04 11.70 -10.90
C MET A 75 -6.61 11.75 -9.44
N GLY A 76 -5.87 12.78 -9.04
CA GLY A 76 -5.47 12.97 -7.64
C GLY A 76 -6.67 12.93 -6.71
N PHE A 77 -7.62 13.87 -6.88
CA PHE A 77 -8.81 13.98 -6.01
C PHE A 77 -9.73 12.76 -6.09
N PHE A 78 -9.93 12.20 -7.29
CA PHE A 78 -10.81 11.05 -7.46
C PHE A 78 -10.26 9.78 -6.81
N LEU A 79 -8.94 9.57 -6.86
CA LEU A 79 -8.30 8.49 -6.10
C LEU A 79 -8.49 8.68 -4.60
N TYR A 80 -8.36 9.90 -4.07
CA TYR A 80 -8.54 10.14 -2.62
C TYR A 80 -9.91 9.67 -2.12
N LEU A 81 -10.98 9.82 -2.89
CA LEU A 81 -12.33 9.39 -2.49
C LEU A 81 -12.65 7.92 -2.81
N THR A 82 -12.10 7.37 -3.89
CA THR A 82 -12.61 6.10 -4.45
C THR A 82 -11.55 5.01 -4.61
N TRP A 83 -10.35 5.17 -4.02
CA TRP A 83 -9.26 4.21 -4.16
C TRP A 83 -9.60 2.73 -3.89
N PRO A 84 -10.47 2.34 -2.92
CA PRO A 84 -10.69 0.91 -2.64
C PRO A 84 -11.38 0.20 -3.82
N LEU A 85 -12.15 0.92 -4.62
CA LEU A 85 -12.85 0.40 -5.80
C LEU A 85 -12.06 0.69 -7.08
N PHE A 86 -11.46 1.89 -7.16
CA PHE A 86 -10.81 2.36 -8.36
C PHE A 86 -9.48 1.62 -8.63
N ILE A 87 -8.70 1.32 -7.59
CA ILE A 87 -7.42 0.63 -7.76
C ILE A 87 -7.59 -0.79 -8.25
N PRO A 88 -8.48 -1.63 -7.67
CA PRO A 88 -8.75 -2.95 -8.23
C PRO A 88 -9.17 -2.86 -9.70
N PHE A 89 -10.15 -2.03 -10.03
CA PHE A 89 -10.60 -1.84 -11.41
C PHE A 89 -9.45 -1.45 -12.35
N TYR A 90 -8.64 -0.48 -11.95
CA TYR A 90 -7.46 -0.04 -12.69
C TYR A 90 -6.46 -1.18 -12.92
N LEU A 91 -6.14 -1.95 -11.88
CA LEU A 91 -5.22 -3.08 -11.96
C LEU A 91 -5.74 -4.16 -12.89
N PHE A 92 -7.03 -4.51 -12.80
CA PHE A 92 -7.67 -5.47 -13.69
C PHE A 92 -7.61 -5.01 -15.14
N LYS A 93 -7.92 -3.73 -15.39
CA LYS A 93 -7.92 -3.14 -16.73
C LYS A 93 -6.53 -3.05 -17.36
N THR A 94 -5.50 -2.74 -16.57
CA THR A 94 -4.16 -2.45 -17.10
C THR A 94 -3.22 -3.66 -17.10
N ARG A 95 -3.36 -4.60 -16.16
CA ARG A 95 -2.40 -5.70 -15.95
C ARG A 95 -3.00 -7.10 -16.17
N GLY A 96 -4.32 -7.19 -16.32
CA GLY A 96 -5.05 -8.45 -16.44
C GLY A 96 -5.27 -9.15 -15.09
N PHE A 97 -6.22 -10.08 -15.07
CA PHE A 97 -6.76 -10.70 -13.85
C PHE A 97 -5.70 -11.29 -12.91
N LYS A 98 -4.82 -12.16 -13.43
CA LYS A 98 -3.82 -12.84 -12.61
C LYS A 98 -2.87 -11.87 -11.91
N ARG A 99 -2.30 -10.90 -12.65
CA ARG A 99 -1.34 -9.93 -12.10
C ARG A 99 -2.01 -8.94 -11.14
N ALA A 100 -3.24 -8.53 -11.43
CA ALA A 100 -4.01 -7.67 -10.54
C ALA A 100 -4.22 -8.35 -9.17
N ILE A 101 -4.66 -9.62 -9.17
CA ILE A 101 -4.85 -10.40 -7.95
C ILE A 101 -3.54 -10.57 -7.19
N THR A 102 -2.44 -10.91 -7.86
CA THR A 102 -1.15 -11.06 -7.17
C THR A 102 -0.73 -9.78 -6.43
N VAL A 103 -0.94 -8.60 -7.03
CA VAL A 103 -0.62 -7.32 -6.38
C VAL A 103 -1.54 -7.04 -5.20
N ILE A 104 -2.85 -7.23 -5.36
CA ILE A 104 -3.85 -6.99 -4.30
C ILE A 104 -3.61 -7.93 -3.12
N VAL A 105 -3.51 -9.24 -3.39
CA VAL A 105 -3.27 -10.25 -2.37
C VAL A 105 -1.90 -10.04 -1.71
N GLY A 106 -0.86 -9.74 -2.47
CA GLY A 106 0.46 -9.46 -1.93
C GLY A 106 0.44 -8.28 -0.95
N PHE A 107 -0.26 -7.20 -1.30
CA PHE A 107 -0.44 -6.06 -0.41
C PHE A 107 -1.22 -6.42 0.86
N ILE A 108 -2.33 -7.14 0.74
CA ILE A 108 -3.16 -7.57 1.89
C ILE A 108 -2.37 -8.50 2.82
N VAL A 109 -1.68 -9.49 2.26
CA VAL A 109 -0.87 -10.45 3.04
C VAL A 109 0.25 -9.72 3.77
N LEU A 110 0.93 -8.77 3.12
CA LEU A 110 2.00 -8.01 3.76
C LEU A 110 1.44 -7.11 4.87
N TYR A 111 0.33 -6.42 4.62
CA TYR A 111 -0.31 -5.54 5.59
C TYR A 111 -0.79 -6.31 6.84
N LEU A 112 -1.61 -7.34 6.64
CA LEU A 112 -2.15 -8.16 7.73
C LEU A 112 -1.07 -9.02 8.39
N GLY A 113 -0.13 -9.53 7.61
CA GLY A 113 0.95 -10.38 8.09
C GLY A 113 1.87 -9.64 9.05
N ILE A 114 2.26 -8.40 8.73
CA ILE A 114 3.08 -7.59 9.64
C ILE A 114 2.29 -7.27 10.91
N PHE A 115 1.03 -6.84 10.79
CA PHE A 115 0.20 -6.56 11.97
C PHE A 115 0.12 -7.77 12.90
N TYR A 116 -0.17 -8.96 12.36
CA TYR A 116 -0.25 -10.19 13.13
C TYR A 116 1.07 -10.56 13.81
N MET A 117 2.20 -10.42 13.09
CA MET A 117 3.53 -10.68 13.64
C MET A 117 3.87 -9.70 14.77
N SER A 118 3.60 -8.41 14.59
CA SER A 118 3.82 -7.40 15.61
C SER A 118 2.93 -7.61 16.83
N TYR A 119 1.64 -7.92 16.63
CA TYR A 119 0.72 -8.29 17.71
C TYR A 119 1.25 -9.48 18.51
N LYS A 120 1.66 -10.56 17.84
CA LYS A 120 2.25 -11.74 18.48
C LYS A 120 3.51 -11.42 19.27
N LEU A 121 4.39 -10.58 18.72
CA LEU A 121 5.63 -10.16 19.36
C LEU A 121 5.35 -9.39 20.66
N PHE A 122 4.50 -8.36 20.61
CA PHE A 122 4.17 -7.58 21.81
C PHE A 122 3.38 -8.38 22.83
N TYR A 123 2.48 -9.26 22.39
CA TYR A 123 1.75 -10.15 23.29
C TYR A 123 2.71 -11.07 24.06
N TYR A 124 3.72 -11.63 23.37
CA TYR A 124 4.75 -12.46 23.99
C TYR A 124 5.60 -11.68 25.00
N ILE A 125 5.93 -10.41 24.69
CA ILE A 125 6.66 -9.52 25.60
C ILE A 125 5.81 -9.15 26.82
N LEU A 126 4.50 -8.95 26.67
CA LEU A 126 3.61 -8.61 27.78
C LEU A 126 3.39 -9.80 28.73
N SER A 127 3.45 -11.04 28.21
CA SER A 127 3.22 -12.26 28.98
C SER A 127 4.44 -12.78 29.75
N HIS A 128 5.59 -12.11 29.67
CA HIS A 128 6.86 -12.47 30.34
C HIS A 128 7.46 -11.25 31.03
#